data_AF-A0A382TBG6-F1
#
_entry.id   AF-A0A382TBG6-F1
#
_cell.length_a   1.000
_cell.length_b   1.000
_cell.length_c   1.000
_cell.angle_alpha   90.00
_cell.angle_beta   90.00
_cell.angle_gamma   90.00
#
_symmetry.space_group_name_H-M   'P 1'
#
loop_
_entity.id
_entity.type
_entity.pdbx_description
1 polymer ?
#
loop_
_entity_poly.entity_id
_entity_poly.type
_entity_poly.pdbx_seq_one_letter_code
_entity_poly.pdbx_strand_id
1 'polypeptide(L)'
;MKFKSTQNILGMLLMMFSLAQLIPSFIAYIYTEELIISFLTTFLVTFLSGFILFNWPSKQTKELRTKDGFIITVFFWTVLAIFGSFPLFLANIEGITY
;
A
#
# COMPACT_ATOMS: atom_id res chain seq x y z
N MET A 1 19.68 -5.04 15.26
CA MET A 1 18.29 -5.42 14.91
C MET A 1 18.28 -5.78 13.42
N LYS A 2 17.78 -6.96 13.02
CA LYS A 2 17.86 -7.38 11.60
C LYS A 2 16.48 -7.25 10.95
N PHE A 3 16.18 -6.03 10.48
CA PHE A 3 14.90 -5.56 9.91
C PHE A 3 14.45 -6.22 8.59
N LYS A 4 15.29 -7.07 7.97
CA LYS A 4 15.07 -7.56 6.60
C LYS A 4 13.83 -8.45 6.43
N SER A 5 13.51 -9.35 7.38
CA SER A 5 12.32 -10.21 7.26
C SER A 5 11.01 -9.41 7.43
N THR A 6 11.01 -8.44 8.34
CA THR A 6 9.87 -7.56 8.62
C THR A 6 9.51 -6.71 7.40
N GLN A 7 10.52 -6.16 6.71
CA GLN A 7 10.33 -5.36 5.50
C GLN A 7 9.71 -6.15 4.35
N ASN A 8 10.07 -7.42 4.19
CA ASN A 8 9.52 -8.26 3.12
C ASN A 8 8.04 -8.58 3.32
N ILE A 9 7.62 -8.86 4.55
CA ILE A 9 6.20 -9.05 4.87
C ILE A 9 5.44 -7.75 4.60
N LEU A 10 6.00 -6.62 5.04
CA LEU A 10 5.38 -5.32 4.82
C LEU A 10 5.23 -5.00 3.33
N GLY A 11 6.28 -5.22 2.52
CA GLY A 11 6.28 -4.98 1.08
C GLY A 11 5.30 -5.87 0.34
N MET A 12 5.23 -7.16 0.69
CA MET A 12 4.25 -8.09 0.12
C MET A 12 2.82 -7.66 0.44
N LEU A 13 2.59 -7.23 1.68
CA LEU A 13 1.28 -6.81 2.14
C LEU A 13 0.85 -5.47 1.51
N LEU A 14 1.79 -4.56 1.25
CA LEU A 14 1.56 -3.35 0.46
C LEU A 14 1.22 -3.63 -1.00
N MET A 15 1.92 -4.59 -1.63
CA MET A 15 1.56 -5.04 -2.98
C MET A 15 0.15 -5.63 -3.01
N MET A 16 -0.22 -6.47 -2.04
CA MET A 16 -1.59 -6.98 -1.92
C MET A 16 -2.61 -5.87 -1.71
N PHE A 17 -2.31 -4.88 -0.87
CA PHE A 17 -3.20 -3.74 -0.64
C PHE A 17 -3.38 -2.89 -1.91
N SER A 18 -2.32 -2.67 -2.69
CA SER A 18 -2.42 -1.94 -3.95
C SER A 18 -3.44 -2.59 -4.90
N LEU A 19 -3.49 -3.93 -4.97
CA LEU A 19 -4.46 -4.64 -5.80
C LEU A 19 -5.92 -4.36 -5.41
N ALA A 20 -6.18 -4.03 -4.13
CA ALA A 20 -7.51 -3.64 -3.70
C ALA A 20 -7.98 -2.33 -4.37
N GLN A 21 -7.07 -1.46 -4.81
CA GLN A 21 -7.41 -0.24 -5.56
C GLN A 21 -7.79 -0.49 -7.02
N LEU A 22 -7.54 -1.69 -7.57
CA LEU A 22 -8.05 -2.05 -8.90
C LEU A 22 -9.58 -2.17 -8.89
N ILE A 23 -10.19 -2.55 -7.76
CA ILE A 23 -11.65 -2.64 -7.61
C ILE A 23 -12.31 -1.26 -7.80
N PRO A 24 -11.98 -0.20 -7.02
CA PRO A 24 -12.54 1.13 -7.24
C PRO A 24 -12.11 1.73 -8.57
N SER A 25 -10.91 1.42 -9.09
CA SER A 25 -10.52 1.84 -10.44
C SER A 25 -11.42 1.23 -11.52
N PHE A 26 -11.80 -0.04 -11.38
CA PHE A 26 -12.71 -0.71 -12.31
C PHE A 26 -14.13 -0.17 -12.22
N ILE A 27 -14.60 0.11 -11.00
CA ILE A 27 -15.89 0.78 -10.77
C ILE A 27 -15.87 2.16 -11.44
N ALA A 28 -14.85 2.98 -11.18
CA ALA A 28 -14.70 4.30 -11.78
C ALA A 28 -14.69 4.24 -13.32
N TYR A 29 -14.11 3.17 -13.91
CA TYR A 29 -14.18 2.90 -15.35
C TYR A 29 -15.60 2.67 -15.87
N ILE A 30 -16.41 1.88 -15.16
CA ILE A 30 -17.81 1.66 -15.52
C ILE A 30 -18.62 2.96 -15.44
N TYR A 31 -18.36 3.79 -14.43
CA TYR A 31 -19.07 5.05 -14.23
C TYR A 31 -18.50 6.23 -15.04
N THR A 32 -17.44 6.01 -15.85
CA THR A 32 -16.79 7.08 -16.64
C THR A 32 -16.27 8.25 -15.77
N GLU A 33 -15.87 7.94 -14.54
CA GLU A 33 -15.37 8.91 -13.57
C GLU A 33 -13.90 9.28 -13.86
N GLU A 34 -13.57 10.57 -13.82
CA GLU A 34 -12.17 11.03 -13.98
C GLU A 34 -11.23 10.51 -12.88
N LEU A 35 -11.81 10.02 -11.76
CA LEU A 35 -11.11 9.45 -10.62
C LEU A 35 -10.32 8.18 -10.94
N ILE A 36 -10.55 7.53 -12.10
CA ILE A 36 -9.76 6.39 -12.59
C ILE A 36 -8.27 6.68 -12.51
N ILE A 37 -7.85 7.86 -12.96
CA ILE A 37 -6.43 8.23 -13.02
C ILE A 37 -5.84 8.30 -11.62
N SER A 38 -6.59 8.81 -10.64
CA SER A 38 -6.18 8.88 -9.23
C SER A 38 -6.02 7.50 -8.59
N PHE A 39 -6.92 6.56 -8.87
CA PHE A 39 -6.79 5.18 -8.38
C PHE A 39 -5.64 4.43 -9.06
N LEU A 40 -5.45 4.60 -10.37
CA LEU A 40 -4.40 3.91 -11.11
C LEU A 40 -3.00 4.41 -10.73
N THR A 41 -2.85 5.72 -10.53
CA THR A 41 -1.60 6.32 -10.05
C THR A 41 -1.29 5.89 -8.62
N THR A 42 -2.29 5.90 -7.73
CA THR A 42 -2.10 5.43 -6.34
C THR A 42 -1.75 3.95 -6.29
N PHE A 43 -2.38 3.11 -7.13
CA PHE A 43 -2.03 1.71 -7.31
C PHE A 43 -0.56 1.55 -7.68
N LEU A 44 -0.12 2.24 -8.74
CA LEU A 44 1.27 2.17 -9.23
C LEU A 44 2.29 2.61 -8.18
N VAL A 45 2.05 3.73 -7.50
CA VAL A 45 2.96 4.25 -6.47
C VAL A 45 3.03 3.28 -5.28
N THR A 46 1.88 2.80 -4.81
CA THR A 46 1.82 1.85 -3.68
C THR A 46 2.50 0.53 -4.04
N PHE A 47 2.24 0.01 -5.24
CA PHE A 47 2.86 -1.23 -5.73
C PHE A 47 4.38 -1.10 -5.85
N LEU A 48 4.88 -0.01 -6.47
CA LEU A 48 6.31 0.25 -6.60
C LEU A 48 6.98 0.43 -5.24
N SER A 49 6.33 1.14 -4.30
CA SER A 49 6.85 1.29 -2.94
C SER A 49 6.92 -0.06 -2.22
N GLY A 50 5.91 -0.91 -2.36
CA GLY A 50 5.88 -2.26 -1.82
C GLY A 50 6.97 -3.13 -2.45
N PHE A 51 7.19 -3.00 -3.76
CA PHE A 51 8.23 -3.71 -4.50
C PHE A 51 9.65 -3.31 -4.07
N ILE A 52 9.90 -2.02 -3.85
CA ILE A 52 11.19 -1.52 -3.31
C ILE A 52 11.42 -2.05 -1.89
N LEU A 53 10.37 -2.11 -1.06
CA LEU A 53 10.42 -2.65 0.30
C LEU A 53 10.57 -4.18 0.31
N PHE A 54 10.06 -4.86 -0.71
CA PHE A 54 10.20 -6.29 -0.91
C PHE A 54 11.61 -6.62 -1.44
N ASN A 55 12.57 -6.64 -0.53
CA ASN A 55 13.95 -6.96 -0.85
C ASN A 55 14.15 -8.47 -0.73
N TRP A 56 14.10 -9.15 -1.89
CA TRP A 56 14.29 -10.59 -2.16
C TRP A 56 14.76 -11.47 -0.97
N PRO A 57 14.11 -12.63 -0.71
CA PRO A 57 14.43 -13.45 0.45
C PRO A 57 15.89 -13.92 0.46
N SER A 58 16.65 -13.43 1.44
CA SER A 58 17.87 -14.12 1.87
C SER A 58 17.43 -15.39 2.59
N LYS A 59 17.97 -16.55 2.18
CA LYS A 59 17.70 -17.94 2.65
C LYS A 59 17.87 -18.21 4.17
N GLN A 60 17.75 -17.22 5.04
CA GLN A 60 17.77 -17.44 6.48
C GLN A 60 16.34 -17.61 6.99
N THR A 61 15.96 -18.87 7.18
CA THR A 61 14.83 -19.32 8.01
C THR A 61 14.99 -18.73 9.41
N LYS A 62 14.46 -17.54 9.65
CA LYS A 62 14.44 -16.94 10.98
C LYS A 62 13.01 -16.73 11.41
N GLU A 63 12.71 -17.38 12.52
CA GLU A 63 11.43 -17.28 13.22
C GLU A 63 11.10 -15.82 13.50
N LEU A 64 9.90 -15.42 13.11
CA LEU A 64 9.32 -14.12 13.42
C LEU A 64 9.28 -13.98 14.95
N ARG A 65 10.01 -13.01 15.50
CA ARG A 65 9.88 -12.69 16.92
C ARG A 65 8.62 -11.85 17.13
N THR A 66 7.97 -11.99 18.28
CA THR A 66 6.73 -11.26 18.64
C THR A 66 6.86 -9.73 18.47
N LYS A 67 8.06 -9.18 18.68
CA LYS A 67 8.36 -7.74 18.46
C LYS A 67 8.27 -7.30 16.99
N ASP A 68 8.61 -8.18 16.05
CA ASP A 68 8.55 -7.87 14.62
C ASP A 68 7.09 -7.80 14.15
N GLY A 69 6.22 -8.64 14.71
CA GLY A 69 4.77 -8.59 14.47
C GLY A 69 4.12 -7.26 14.89
N PHE A 70 4.51 -6.70 16.05
CA PHE A 70 4.02 -5.40 16.51
C PHE A 70 4.45 -4.26 15.59
N ILE A 71 5.69 -4.30 15.08
CA ILE A 71 6.17 -3.30 14.12
C ILE A 71 5.40 -3.43 12.80
N ILE A 72 5.14 -4.64 12.33
CA ILE A 72 4.37 -4.88 11.09
C ILE A 72 2.97 -4.28 11.21
N THR A 73 2.27 -4.50 12.31
CA THR A 73 0.90 -3.97 12.46
C THR A 73 0.87 -2.44 12.51
N VAL A 74 1.76 -1.80 13.28
CA VAL A 74 1.83 -0.33 13.36
C VAL A 74 2.18 0.30 12.01
N PHE A 75 3.21 -0.20 11.33
CA PHE A 75 3.56 0.29 9.99
C PHE A 75 2.46 0.00 8.98
N PHE A 76 1.82 -1.17 9.06
CA PHE A 76 0.70 -1.50 8.18
C PHE A 76 -0.40 -0.45 8.27
N TRP A 77 -0.92 -0.17 9.48
CA TRP A 77 -1.97 0.84 9.67
C TRP A 77 -1.53 2.24 9.24
N THR A 78 -0.28 2.63 9.55
CA THR A 78 0.27 3.94 9.18
C THR A 78 0.30 4.10 7.66
N VAL A 79 0.82 3.10 6.95
CA VAL A 79 0.99 3.15 5.50
C VAL A 79 -0.35 3.01 4.79
N LEU A 80 -1.28 2.21 5.32
CA LEU A 80 -2.68 2.13 4.88
C LEU A 80 -3.36 3.50 4.93
N ALA A 81 -3.22 4.22 6.03
CA ALA A 81 -3.84 5.53 6.19
C ALA A 81 -3.29 6.53 5.16
N ILE A 82 -1.97 6.55 4.95
CA ILE A 82 -1.31 7.43 3.97
C ILE A 82 -1.79 7.11 2.55
N PHE A 83 -1.66 5.86 2.09
CA PHE A 83 -2.03 5.50 0.72
C PHE A 83 -3.54 5.43 0.50
N GLY A 84 -4.33 5.18 1.55
CA GLY A 84 -5.79 5.27 1.50
C GLY A 84 -6.30 6.70 1.37
N SER A 85 -5.55 7.68 1.89
CA SER A 85 -5.87 9.11 1.72
C SER A 85 -5.43 9.67 0.36
N PHE A 86 -4.49 9.01 -0.33
CA PHE A 86 -3.90 9.50 -1.58
C PHE A 86 -4.91 9.71 -2.72
N PRO A 87 -5.88 8.80 -2.96
CA PRO A 87 -6.93 9.01 -3.96
C PRO A 87 -7.84 10.18 -3.58
N LEU A 88 -8.17 10.34 -2.30
CA LEU A 88 -8.98 11.46 -1.80
C LEU A 88 -8.27 12.81 -1.98
N PHE A 89 -6.97 12.84 -1.74
CA PHE A 89 -6.15 14.03 -1.95
C PHE A 89 -6.07 14.41 -3.43
N LEU A 90 -5.84 13.42 -4.31
CA LEU A 90 -5.77 13.64 -5.77
C LEU A 90 -7.12 13.95 -6.40
N ALA A 91 -8.22 13.50 -5.80
CA ALA A 91 -9.56 13.59 -6.36
C ALA A 91 -10.11 15.03 -6.48
N ASN A 92 -9.43 16.05 -5.95
CA ASN A 92 -9.83 17.48 -6.05
C ASN A 92 -11.35 17.69 -5.88
N ILE A 93 -11.94 16.95 -4.93
CA ILE A 93 -13.38 16.88 -4.75
C ILE A 93 -13.85 18.23 -4.21
N GLU A 94 -14.64 18.95 -4.99
CA GLU A 94 -15.25 20.22 -4.55
C GLU A 94 -16.03 19.97 -3.24
N GLY A 95 -15.61 20.63 -2.15
CA GLY A 95 -16.24 20.55 -0.83
C GLY A 95 -15.41 19.89 0.27
N ILE A 96 -14.22 19.35 -0.04
CA ILE A 96 -13.30 18.82 0.97
C ILE A 96 -12.14 19.81 1.14
N THR A 97 -12.18 20.63 2.20
CA THR A 97 -11.05 21.50 2.58
C THR A 97 -9.97 20.67 3.29
N TYR A 98 -8.76 20.68 2.73
CA TYR A 98 -7.55 20.03 3.27
C TYR A 98 -6.96 20.77 4.47
#